data_AF-A0A946HUL5-F1
#
_entry.id   AF-A0A946HUL5-F1
#
_cell.length_a   1.000
_cell.length_b   1.000
_cell.length_c   1.000
_cell.angle_alpha   90.00
_cell.angle_beta   90.00
_cell.angle_gamma   90.00
#
_symmetry.space_group_name_H-M   'P 1'
#
loop_
_entity.id
_entity.type
_entity.pdbx_description
1 polymer ?
#
loop_
_entity_poly.entity_id
_entity_poly.type
_entity_poly.pdbx_seq_one_letter_code
_entity_poly.pdbx_strand_id
1 'polypeptide(L)'
;MTKKFEDGPAGSESPKEYSAQALQKIHQLTIKVRNLITWDLGSMCTDTEEIQIVKDSKNAMDEIENIFKVPKQRYLYNEKKNTEKPPSKSLLLSNEAFAKVQENLTKIHNIIGWDIESICHDETDLSVVKSARQAFEELKELLK
;
A
#
# COMPACT_ATOMS: atom_id res chain seq x y z
N MET A 1 56.36 -0.76 4.65
CA MET A 1 55.45 -1.41 5.62
C MET A 1 54.40 -0.40 6.04
N THR A 2 53.18 -0.51 5.52
CA THR A 2 51.98 0.15 6.05
C THR A 2 50.77 -0.66 5.57
N LYS A 3 50.46 -1.73 6.32
CA LYS A 3 49.13 -2.34 6.37
C LYS A 3 48.41 -1.71 7.56
N LYS A 4 47.21 -1.18 7.40
CA LYS A 4 46.12 -0.93 8.39
C LYS A 4 45.03 -0.11 7.65
N PHE A 5 43.73 -0.42 7.54
CA PHE A 5 42.86 -1.49 8.03
C PHE A 5 41.55 -1.43 7.20
N GLU A 6 41.02 -2.62 6.85
CA GLU A 6 39.61 -3.03 6.78
C GLU A 6 38.61 -2.28 5.88
N ASP A 7 38.31 -2.93 4.75
CA ASP A 7 36.95 -3.12 4.23
C ASP A 7 35.95 -3.36 5.38
N GLY A 8 35.20 -2.31 5.74
CA GLY A 8 33.94 -2.45 6.46
C GLY A 8 32.87 -3.01 5.50
N PRO A 9 31.87 -3.76 6.00
CA PRO A 9 30.85 -4.34 5.14
C PRO A 9 30.08 -3.22 4.42
N ALA A 10 30.19 -3.20 3.09
CA ALA A 10 29.31 -2.43 2.24
C ALA A 10 27.86 -2.92 2.48
N GLY A 11 26.97 -2.01 2.87
CA GLY A 11 25.54 -2.30 2.89
C GLY A 11 24.74 -1.72 4.06
N SER A 12 25.02 -0.50 4.54
CA SER A 12 23.94 0.26 5.17
C SER A 12 23.14 0.92 4.05
N GLU A 13 22.09 0.26 3.54
CA GLU A 13 21.08 0.96 2.75
C GLU A 13 20.65 2.19 3.57
N SER A 14 20.80 3.39 3.00
CA SER A 14 20.41 4.60 3.69
C SER A 14 18.89 4.60 3.92
N PRO A 15 18.39 5.05 5.08
CA PRO A 15 16.96 5.16 5.33
C PRO A 15 16.26 5.91 4.19
N LYS A 16 15.11 5.42 3.71
CA LYS A 16 14.39 6.05 2.60
C LYS A 16 13.63 7.27 3.10
N GLU A 17 13.91 8.43 2.51
CA GLU A 17 13.18 9.66 2.80
C GLU A 17 12.04 9.89 1.79
N TYR A 18 10.84 10.13 2.30
CA TYR A 18 9.67 10.52 1.53
C TYR A 18 9.30 11.97 1.83
N SER A 19 9.29 12.81 0.80
CA SER A 19 8.84 14.20 0.92
C SER A 19 7.36 14.30 1.31
N ALA A 20 6.93 15.46 1.82
CA ALA A 20 5.53 15.73 2.11
C ALA A 20 4.59 15.45 0.92
N GLN A 21 5.02 15.79 -0.29
CA GLN A 21 4.26 15.55 -1.52
C GLN A 21 4.22 14.06 -1.88
N ALA A 22 5.34 13.34 -1.72
CA ALA A 22 5.37 11.90 -1.93
C ALA A 22 4.46 11.18 -0.93
N LEU A 23 4.47 11.60 0.34
CA LEU A 23 3.58 11.06 1.37
C LEU A 23 2.11 11.34 1.10
N GLN A 24 1.76 12.54 0.64
CA GLN A 24 0.39 12.84 0.22
C GLN A 24 -0.06 11.90 -0.92
N LYS A 25 0.82 11.66 -1.91
CA LYS A 25 0.53 10.73 -2.99
C LYS A 25 0.39 9.30 -2.48
N ILE A 26 1.27 8.86 -1.58
CA ILE A 26 1.18 7.55 -0.93
C ILE A 26 -0.15 7.40 -0.19
N HIS A 27 -0.56 8.38 0.61
CA HIS A 27 -1.85 8.37 1.33
C HIS A 27 -3.02 8.18 0.36
N GLN A 28 -3.09 8.99 -0.70
CA GLN A 28 -4.15 8.90 -1.70
C GLN A 28 -4.20 7.54 -2.40
N LEU A 29 -3.04 7.00 -2.77
CA LEU A 29 -2.97 5.69 -3.42
C LEU A 29 -3.36 4.57 -2.44
N THR A 30 -2.81 4.56 -1.23
CA THR A 30 -3.14 3.58 -0.18
C THR A 30 -4.64 3.57 0.11
N ILE A 31 -5.31 4.72 0.18
CA ILE A 31 -6.76 4.81 0.38
C ILE A 31 -7.53 4.13 -0.76
N LYS A 32 -7.14 4.36 -2.02
CA LYS A 32 -7.78 3.71 -3.18
C LYS A 32 -7.65 2.19 -3.10
N VAL A 33 -6.46 1.70 -2.77
CA VAL A 33 -6.19 0.26 -2.63
C VAL A 33 -6.96 -0.34 -1.44
N ARG A 34 -6.98 0.36 -0.29
CA ARG A 34 -7.79 -0.04 0.89
C ARG A 34 -9.26 -0.22 0.52
N ASN A 35 -9.84 0.71 -0.24
CA ASN A 35 -11.27 0.65 -0.57
C ASN A 35 -11.62 -0.65 -1.30
N LEU A 36 -10.75 -1.14 -2.19
CA LEU A 36 -10.93 -2.43 -2.85
C LEU A 36 -10.72 -3.61 -1.90
N ILE A 37 -9.66 -3.61 -1.09
CA ILE A 37 -9.38 -4.72 -0.15
C ILE A 37 -10.45 -4.84 0.96
N THR A 38 -11.05 -3.71 1.33
CA THR A 38 -12.11 -3.64 2.35
C THR A 38 -13.50 -3.91 1.80
N TRP A 39 -13.67 -4.05 0.48
CA TRP A 39 -14.85 -4.71 -0.05
C TRP A 39 -14.96 -6.11 0.55
N ASP A 40 -16.19 -6.63 0.55
CA ASP A 40 -16.48 -7.93 1.12
C ASP A 40 -16.01 -9.08 0.22
N LEU A 41 -14.72 -9.07 -0.13
CA LEU A 41 -14.06 -10.12 -0.88
C LEU A 41 -14.12 -11.46 -0.15
N GLY A 42 -14.29 -11.45 1.17
CA GLY A 42 -14.49 -12.67 1.96
C GLY A 42 -15.79 -13.41 1.64
N SER A 43 -16.83 -12.69 1.19
CA SER A 43 -18.07 -13.32 0.69
C SER A 43 -17.88 -14.06 -0.64
N MET A 44 -16.77 -13.81 -1.33
CA MET A 44 -16.44 -14.42 -2.62
C MET A 44 -15.56 -15.67 -2.47
N CYS A 45 -14.97 -15.86 -1.28
CA CYS A 45 -14.10 -16.98 -1.01
C CYS A 45 -14.91 -18.27 -0.80
N THR A 46 -14.49 -19.33 -1.46
CA THR A 46 -15.10 -20.66 -1.38
C THR A 46 -14.34 -21.61 -0.48
N ASP A 47 -13.07 -21.29 -0.17
CA ASP A 47 -12.22 -22.09 0.70
C ASP A 47 -11.51 -21.27 1.79
N THR A 48 -10.86 -22.00 2.70
CA THR A 48 -10.18 -21.40 3.86
C THR A 48 -8.88 -20.68 3.46
N GLU A 49 -8.25 -21.07 2.36
CA GLU A 49 -7.02 -20.46 1.86
C GLU A 49 -7.31 -19.07 1.29
N GLU A 50 -8.34 -18.93 0.46
CA GLU A 50 -8.82 -17.65 -0.06
C GLU A 50 -9.22 -16.69 1.06
N ILE A 51 -9.95 -17.17 2.07
CA ILE A 51 -10.30 -16.37 3.26
C ILE A 51 -9.04 -15.89 3.99
N GLN A 52 -8.03 -16.75 4.11
CA GLN A 52 -6.78 -16.39 4.79
C GLN A 52 -5.99 -15.36 3.99
N ILE A 53 -5.94 -15.49 2.65
CA ILE A 53 -5.33 -14.49 1.76
C ILE A 53 -6.01 -13.14 1.96
N VAL A 54 -7.35 -13.08 1.98
CA VAL A 54 -8.12 -11.84 2.25
C VAL A 54 -7.76 -11.22 3.60
N LYS A 55 -7.63 -12.03 4.65
CA LYS A 55 -7.22 -11.55 5.98
C LYS A 55 -5.79 -11.02 5.97
N ASP A 56 -4.87 -11.73 5.33
CA ASP A 56 -3.46 -11.35 5.28
C ASP A 56 -3.26 -10.05 4.49
N SER A 57 -3.97 -9.85 3.38
CA SER A 57 -3.91 -8.59 2.64
C SER A 57 -4.57 -7.43 3.38
N LYS A 58 -5.63 -7.67 4.16
CA LYS A 58 -6.23 -6.65 5.04
C LYS A 58 -5.24 -6.22 6.13
N ASN A 59 -4.58 -7.18 6.77
CA ASN A 59 -3.54 -6.92 7.77
C ASN A 59 -2.34 -6.19 7.15
N ALA A 60 -1.89 -6.62 5.97
CA ALA A 60 -0.81 -5.98 5.22
C ALA A 60 -1.14 -4.52 4.88
N MET A 61 -2.39 -4.25 4.49
CA MET A 61 -2.85 -2.88 4.25
C MET A 61 -2.83 -2.05 5.52
N ASP A 62 -3.37 -2.56 6.63
CA ASP A 62 -3.33 -1.89 7.94
C ASP A 62 -1.90 -1.55 8.37
N GLU A 63 -0.94 -2.45 8.13
CA GLU A 63 0.47 -2.20 8.41
C GLU A 63 1.07 -1.07 7.56
N ILE A 64 0.82 -1.06 6.24
CA ILE A 64 1.25 0.02 5.36
C ILE A 64 0.63 1.36 5.81
N GLU A 65 -0.65 1.37 6.16
CA GLU A 65 -1.32 2.56 6.69
C GLU A 65 -0.68 3.06 7.98
N ASN A 66 -0.33 2.17 8.90
CA ASN A 66 0.33 2.53 10.14
C ASN A 66 1.73 3.12 9.90
N ILE A 67 2.50 2.53 8.99
CA ILE A 67 3.86 2.98 8.64
C ILE A 67 3.83 4.40 8.06
N PHE A 68 2.93 4.65 7.11
CA PHE A 68 2.81 5.96 6.45
C PHE A 68 1.90 6.93 7.20
N LYS A 69 1.29 6.50 8.31
CA LYS A 69 0.31 7.28 9.10
C LYS A 69 -0.86 7.75 8.25
N VAL A 70 -1.36 6.87 7.38
CA VAL A 70 -2.52 7.12 6.55
C VAL A 70 -3.75 7.26 7.45
N PRO A 71 -4.57 8.31 7.31
CA PRO A 71 -5.77 8.46 8.10
C PRO A 71 -6.77 7.31 7.87
N LYS A 72 -7.24 6.70 8.97
CA LYS A 72 -8.27 5.65 8.94
C LYS A 72 -9.68 6.16 8.67
N GLN A 73 -9.86 7.45 8.36
CA GLN A 73 -11.18 7.98 8.04
C GLN A 73 -11.70 7.26 6.78
N ARG A 74 -12.93 6.71 6.89
CA ARG A 74 -13.65 6.12 5.76
C ARG A 74 -13.89 7.21 4.73
N TYR A 75 -13.11 7.21 3.67
CA TYR A 75 -13.39 8.02 2.49
C TYR A 75 -14.61 7.42 1.81
N LEU A 76 -15.80 7.92 2.18
CA LEU A 76 -16.94 7.91 1.27
C LEU A 76 -16.46 8.61 0.01
N TYR A 77 -16.43 7.90 -1.11
CA TYR A 77 -16.01 8.37 -2.42
C TYR A 77 -16.83 9.61 -2.80
N ASN A 78 -16.38 10.78 -2.34
CA ASN A 78 -16.95 12.08 -2.61
C ASN A 78 -15.77 12.89 -3.12
N GLU A 79 -15.61 12.93 -4.44
CA GLU A 79 -14.54 13.66 -5.15
C GLU A 79 -14.39 15.10 -4.65
N LYS A 80 -15.46 15.70 -4.11
CA LYS A 80 -15.51 17.07 -3.57
C LYS A 80 -14.81 17.27 -2.22
N LYS A 81 -14.36 16.21 -1.53
CA LYS A 81 -13.73 16.29 -0.19
C LYS A 81 -12.30 15.71 -0.09
N ASN A 82 -11.63 15.48 -1.23
CA ASN A 82 -10.19 15.13 -1.26
C ASN A 82 -9.28 16.34 -0.92
N THR A 83 -9.60 17.06 0.14
CA THR A 83 -8.73 18.08 0.76
C THR A 83 -8.12 17.49 2.03
N GLU A 84 -7.52 16.30 1.90
CA GLU A 84 -6.62 15.81 2.92
C GLU A 84 -5.46 16.81 3.01
N LYS A 85 -5.29 17.43 4.19
CA LYS A 85 -4.16 18.35 4.38
C LYS A 85 -2.90 17.51 4.17
N PRO A 86 -2.01 17.90 3.24
CA PRO A 86 -0.78 17.16 3.02
C PRO A 86 -0.04 17.02 4.34
N PRO A 87 0.58 15.86 4.61
CA PRO A 87 1.46 15.71 5.75
C PRO A 87 2.49 16.84 5.69
N SER A 88 2.57 17.64 6.74
CA SER A 88 3.40 18.86 6.75
C SER A 88 4.90 18.57 6.93
N LYS A 89 5.30 17.29 6.94
CA LYS A 89 6.65 16.83 7.26
C LYS A 89 7.02 15.65 6.37
N SER A 90 8.30 15.52 6.02
CA SER A 90 8.86 14.32 5.41
C SER A 90 8.88 13.16 6.41
N LEU A 91 8.93 11.94 5.89
CA LEU A 91 9.05 10.70 6.66
C LEU A 91 10.37 10.05 6.29
N LEU A 92 11.20 9.79 7.29
CA LEU A 92 12.37 8.95 7.16
C LEU A 92 11.99 7.52 7.57
N LEU A 93 12.01 6.60 6.61
CA LEU A 93 11.64 5.21 6.80
C LEU A 93 12.89 4.37 7.07
N SER A 94 12.90 3.63 8.19
CA SER A 94 13.99 2.69 8.49
C SER A 94 13.99 1.53 7.50
N ASN A 95 15.14 0.89 7.31
CA ASN A 95 15.25 -0.27 6.40
C ASN A 95 14.33 -1.42 6.82
N GLU A 96 14.15 -1.63 8.12
CA GLU A 96 13.21 -2.63 8.64
C GLU A 96 11.76 -2.29 8.26
N ALA A 97 11.36 -1.02 8.43
CA ALA A 97 10.01 -0.59 8.05
C ALA A 97 9.82 -0.62 6.53
N PHE A 98 10.86 -0.31 5.75
CA PHE A 98 10.84 -0.45 4.30
C PHE A 98 10.69 -1.91 3.85
N ALA A 99 11.43 -2.84 4.45
CA ALA A 99 11.30 -4.27 4.18
C ALA A 99 9.88 -4.77 4.48
N LYS A 100 9.29 -4.34 5.60
CA LYS A 100 7.88 -4.64 5.94
C LYS A 100 6.91 -4.10 4.90
N VAL A 101 7.14 -2.88 4.41
CA VAL A 101 6.34 -2.32 3.30
C VAL A 101 6.43 -3.21 2.06
N GLN A 102 7.62 -3.67 1.67
CA GLN A 102 7.77 -4.57 0.52
C GLN A 102 7.02 -5.90 0.71
N GLU A 103 7.18 -6.53 1.88
CA GLU A 103 6.49 -7.78 2.21
C GLU A 103 4.96 -7.61 2.13
N ASN A 104 4.45 -6.50 2.67
CA ASN A 104 3.03 -6.21 2.67
C ASN A 104 2.48 -5.89 1.27
N LEU A 105 3.25 -5.20 0.43
CA LEU A 105 2.88 -5.00 -0.97
C LEU A 105 2.75 -6.34 -1.70
N THR A 106 3.64 -7.31 -1.45
CA THR A 106 3.51 -8.66 -2.03
C THR A 106 2.22 -9.35 -1.61
N LYS A 107 1.84 -9.27 -0.33
CA LYS A 107 0.57 -9.86 0.18
C LYS A 107 -0.65 -9.21 -0.47
N ILE A 108 -0.62 -7.90 -0.73
CA ILE A 108 -1.72 -7.18 -1.36
C ILE A 108 -1.85 -7.51 -2.85
N HIS A 109 -0.73 -7.68 -3.55
CA HIS A 109 -0.70 -7.93 -5.00
C HIS A 109 -1.54 -9.15 -5.40
N ASN A 110 -1.55 -10.19 -4.58
CA ASN A 110 -2.31 -11.42 -4.83
C ASN A 110 -3.81 -11.16 -4.98
N ILE A 111 -4.39 -10.29 -4.16
CA ILE A 111 -5.82 -9.97 -4.21
C ILE A 111 -6.16 -8.97 -5.30
N ILE A 112 -5.27 -8.01 -5.55
CA ILE A 112 -5.46 -7.01 -6.60
C ILE A 112 -5.66 -7.67 -7.97
N GLY A 113 -5.03 -8.84 -8.18
CA GLY A 113 -5.14 -9.64 -9.40
C GLY A 113 -6.38 -10.55 -9.49
N TRP A 114 -7.20 -10.68 -8.45
CA TRP A 114 -8.40 -11.51 -8.48
C TRP A 114 -9.43 -10.98 -9.48
N ASP A 115 -10.23 -11.86 -10.08
CA ASP A 115 -11.25 -11.51 -11.08
C ASP A 115 -12.51 -10.90 -10.44
N ILE A 116 -12.33 -9.76 -9.77
CA ILE A 116 -13.39 -8.96 -9.15
C ILE A 116 -14.25 -8.26 -10.23
N GLU A 117 -13.75 -8.15 -11.46
CA GLU A 117 -14.48 -7.49 -12.56
C GLU A 117 -15.72 -8.30 -12.99
N SER A 118 -15.63 -9.63 -12.93
CA SER A 118 -16.73 -10.55 -13.29
C SER A 118 -18.02 -10.39 -12.47
N ILE A 119 -17.94 -9.77 -11.30
CA ILE A 119 -19.05 -9.58 -10.36
C ILE A 119 -19.47 -8.11 -10.20
N CYS A 120 -18.81 -7.18 -10.89
CA CYS A 120 -19.20 -5.79 -10.89
C CYS A 120 -20.55 -5.66 -11.62
N HIS A 121 -21.56 -5.13 -10.93
CA HIS A 121 -22.91 -5.01 -11.49
C HIS A 121 -23.13 -3.70 -12.23
N ASP A 122 -22.26 -2.71 -12.05
CA ASP A 122 -22.32 -1.42 -12.73
C ASP A 122 -20.92 -0.86 -13.09
N GLU A 123 -20.91 0.19 -13.92
CA GLU A 123 -19.69 0.86 -14.38
C GLU A 123 -18.94 1.58 -13.25
N THR A 124 -19.62 1.91 -12.15
CA THR A 124 -19.01 2.58 -10.99
C THR A 124 -18.11 1.61 -10.24
N ASP A 125 -18.60 0.40 -10.00
CA ASP A 125 -17.83 -0.68 -9.36
C ASP A 125 -16.59 -1.04 -10.19
N LEU A 126 -16.77 -1.18 -11.50
CA LEU A 126 -15.65 -1.46 -12.42
C LEU A 126 -14.61 -0.34 -12.40
N SER A 127 -15.04 0.92 -12.34
CA SER A 127 -14.16 2.08 -12.23
C SER A 127 -13.37 2.07 -10.91
N VAL A 128 -14.00 1.67 -9.80
CA VAL A 128 -13.33 1.53 -8.50
C VAL A 128 -12.25 0.45 -8.56
N VAL A 129 -12.55 -0.74 -9.12
CA VAL A 129 -11.57 -1.83 -9.28
C VAL A 129 -10.37 -1.37 -10.11
N LYS A 130 -10.61 -0.78 -11.28
CA LYS A 130 -9.56 -0.28 -12.16
C LYS A 130 -8.73 0.83 -11.50
N SER A 131 -9.38 1.75 -10.79
CA SER A 131 -8.70 2.83 -10.08
C SER A 131 -7.81 2.30 -8.95
N ALA A 132 -8.26 1.29 -8.22
CA ALA A 132 -7.49 0.65 -7.15
C ALA A 132 -6.29 -0.14 -7.71
N ARG A 133 -6.46 -0.87 -8.80
CA ARG A 133 -5.36 -1.58 -9.51
C ARG A 133 -4.29 -0.62 -9.99
N GLN A 134 -4.69 0.44 -10.68
CA GLN A 134 -3.75 1.48 -11.12
C GLN A 134 -3.05 2.13 -9.92
N ALA A 135 -3.81 2.43 -8.86
CA ALA A 135 -3.24 3.03 -7.65
C ALA A 135 -2.22 2.11 -6.98
N PHE A 136 -2.43 0.80 -7.00
CA PHE A 136 -1.51 -0.18 -6.46
C PHE A 136 -0.20 -0.25 -7.25
N GLU A 137 -0.26 -0.22 -8.58
CA GLU A 137 0.96 -0.17 -9.40
C GLU A 137 1.74 1.14 -9.19
N GLU A 138 1.05 2.28 -9.16
CA GLU A 138 1.70 3.56 -8.82
C GLU A 138 2.29 3.56 -7.41
N LEU A 139 1.64 2.91 -6.45
CA LEU A 139 2.13 2.78 -5.08
C LEU A 139 3.39 1.92 -5.05
N LYS A 140 3.43 0.81 -5.79
CA LYS A 140 4.63 -0.02 -5.94
C LYS A 140 5.78 0.77 -6.52
N GLU A 141 5.59 1.53 -7.60
CA GLU A 141 6.68 2.34 -8.19
C GLU A 141 7.23 3.39 -7.22
N LEU A 142 6.37 4.05 -6.44
CA LEU A 142 6.80 5.03 -5.43
C LEU A 142 7.55 4.39 -4.26
N LEU A 143 7.28 3.13 -3.99
CA LEU A 143 7.84 2.38 -2.88
C LEU A 143 8.94 1.40 -3.31
N LYS A 144 9.48 1.52 -4.53
CA LYS A 144 10.66 0.74 -4.97
C LYS A 144 11.96 1.30 -4.42
#